data_AF-A0A8T2RHX2-F1
#
_entry.id   AF-A0A8T2RHX2-F1
#
_cell.length_a   1.000
_cell.length_b   1.000
_cell.length_c   1.000
_cell.angle_alpha   90.00
_cell.angle_beta   90.00
_cell.angle_gamma   90.00
#
_symmetry.space_group_name_H-M   'P 1'
#
loop_
_entity.id
_entity.type
_entity.pdbx_description
1 polymer ?
#
loop_
_entity_poly.entity_id
_entity_poly.type
_entity_poly.pdbx_seq_one_letter_code
_entity_poly.pdbx_strand_id
1 'polypeptide(L)'
;MDGPTKHTTRNNNTLDYQLRSGPLQGRMVKGQKVTIKRLETAQSTKDPEGPPMYMVSWLEPTGTCVTQVLNLQDLEINTTAFFPDWVTKEPQKTVCFQNDHLDEILSYRNIGPTYPIHHKVMSGEIHFVEDCLVKDENIVNVNASTPMQ
;
A
#
# COMPACT_ATOMS: atom_id res chain seq x y z
N MET A 1 -0.54 -10.53 -1.36
CA MET A 1 -1.28 -9.51 -2.10
C MET A 1 -0.74 -9.62 -3.51
N ASP A 2 -1.14 -10.66 -4.23
CA ASP A 2 -0.39 -11.10 -5.42
C ASP A 2 -1.14 -10.62 -6.66
N GLY A 3 -1.22 -9.31 -6.81
CA GLY A 3 -1.75 -8.70 -8.02
C GLY A 3 -1.88 -7.17 -7.95
N PRO A 4 -2.32 -6.54 -9.06
CA PRO A 4 -2.27 -5.10 -9.25
C PRO A 4 -2.85 -4.28 -8.10
N THR A 5 -2.10 -3.25 -7.74
CA THR A 5 -2.45 -2.24 -6.74
C THR A 5 -2.29 -0.85 -7.33
N LYS A 6 -3.16 0.07 -6.93
CA LYS A 6 -3.02 1.49 -7.25
C LYS A 6 -2.60 2.23 -5.98
N HIS A 7 -1.56 3.05 -6.06
CA HIS A 7 -1.05 3.89 -4.98
C HIS A 7 -1.05 5.35 -5.46
N THR A 8 -1.45 6.28 -4.60
CA THR A 8 -1.44 7.71 -4.92
C THR A 8 -1.05 8.52 -3.70
N THR A 9 0.03 9.30 -3.79
CA THR A 9 0.43 10.21 -2.73
C THR A 9 -0.28 11.56 -2.94
N ARG A 10 -0.94 12.10 -1.91
CA ARG A 10 -1.61 13.41 -2.01
C ARG A 10 -0.76 14.57 -1.52
N ASN A 11 0.18 14.28 -0.64
CA ASN A 11 1.16 15.19 -0.09
C ASN A 11 2.37 14.35 0.38
N ASN A 12 3.34 14.97 1.04
CA ASN A 12 4.55 14.31 1.50
C ASN A 12 4.35 13.28 2.65
N ASN A 13 3.12 13.04 3.13
CA ASN A 13 2.85 12.13 4.26
C ASN A 13 1.50 11.39 4.21
N THR A 14 0.83 11.34 3.04
CA THR A 14 -0.43 10.62 2.87
C THR A 14 -0.44 9.79 1.62
N LEU A 15 -1.03 8.61 1.74
CA LEU A 15 -1.20 7.64 0.68
C LEU A 15 -2.66 7.21 0.59
N ASP A 16 -3.14 7.11 -0.64
CA ASP A 16 -4.31 6.35 -1.00
C ASP A 16 -3.89 5.08 -1.68
N TYR A 17 -4.62 4.00 -1.40
CA TYR A 17 -4.40 2.77 -2.14
C TYR A 17 -5.68 1.96 -2.33
N GLN A 18 -5.69 1.19 -3.41
CA GLN A 18 -6.73 0.23 -3.72
C GLN A 18 -6.11 -1.09 -4.17
N LEU A 19 -6.55 -2.18 -3.55
CA LEU A 19 -6.16 -3.54 -3.92
C LEU A 19 -7.12 -4.03 -5.02
N ARG A 20 -6.60 -4.18 -6.25
CA ARG A 20 -7.44 -4.47 -7.43
C ARG A 20 -7.57 -5.96 -7.74
N SER A 21 -6.86 -6.82 -7.01
CA SER A 21 -6.84 -8.27 -7.24
C SER A 21 -6.28 -9.02 -6.03
N GLY A 22 -6.30 -10.36 -6.12
CA GLY A 22 -5.85 -11.25 -5.05
C GLY A 22 -6.84 -11.33 -3.88
N PRO A 23 -6.43 -11.94 -2.75
CA PRO A 23 -7.34 -12.26 -1.64
C PRO A 23 -7.99 -11.07 -0.94
N LEU A 24 -7.47 -9.86 -1.18
CA LEU A 24 -7.95 -8.61 -0.58
C LEU A 24 -8.54 -7.65 -1.63
N GLN A 25 -8.88 -8.17 -2.81
CA GLN A 25 -9.50 -7.38 -3.89
C GLN A 25 -10.71 -6.62 -3.37
N GLY A 26 -10.78 -5.33 -3.66
CA GLY A 26 -11.87 -4.45 -3.23
C GLY A 26 -11.57 -3.65 -1.95
N ARG A 27 -10.51 -4.01 -1.21
CA ARG A 27 -10.02 -3.17 -0.10
C ARG A 27 -9.51 -1.84 -0.65
N MET A 28 -9.97 -0.75 -0.05
CA MET A 28 -9.59 0.61 -0.42
C MET A 28 -9.39 1.46 0.82
N VAL A 29 -8.38 2.32 0.78
CA VAL A 29 -8.02 3.23 1.86
C VAL A 29 -7.69 4.60 1.29
N LYS A 30 -8.21 5.64 1.92
CA LYS A 30 -7.93 7.03 1.59
C LYS A 30 -7.30 7.76 2.77
N GLY A 31 -6.27 8.56 2.49
CA GLY A 31 -5.63 9.42 3.50
C GLY A 31 -4.83 8.66 4.56
N GLN A 32 -4.32 7.46 4.25
CA GLN A 32 -3.43 6.71 5.14
C GLN A 32 -2.20 7.56 5.44
N LYS A 33 -1.90 7.74 6.73
CA LYS A 33 -0.66 8.41 7.15
C LYS A 33 0.53 7.50 6.87
N VAL A 34 1.52 8.04 6.19
CA VAL A 34 2.74 7.33 5.78
C VAL A 34 3.97 8.16 6.14
N THR A 35 5.07 7.47 6.40
CA THR A 35 6.41 8.06 6.39
C THR A 35 7.02 7.79 5.02
N ILE A 36 7.47 8.84 4.34
CA ILE A 36 8.17 8.74 3.06
C ILE A 36 9.62 9.19 3.27
N LYS A 37 10.56 8.37 2.82
CA LYS A 37 11.99 8.69 2.80
C LYS A 37 12.53 8.48 1.40
N ARG A 38 13.18 9.50 0.85
CA ARG A 38 14.07 9.33 -0.29
C ARG A 38 15.27 8.51 0.18
N LEU A 39 15.52 7.38 -0.46
CA LEU A 39 16.72 6.61 -0.24
C LEU A 39 17.75 7.10 -1.26
N GLU A 40 18.94 7.44 -0.79
CA GLU A 40 20.06 7.64 -1.70
C GLU A 40 20.34 6.32 -2.40
N THR A 41 20.44 6.36 -3.71
CA THR A 41 20.93 5.21 -4.46
C THR A 41 22.37 4.97 -4.00
N ALA A 42 22.67 3.80 -3.43
CA ALA A 42 24.02 3.28 -3.63
C ALA A 42 24.19 3.27 -5.15
N GLN A 43 25.16 4.03 -5.67
CA GLN A 43 25.28 4.35 -7.10
C GLN A 43 24.80 3.15 -7.93
N SER A 44 23.66 3.29 -8.61
CA SER A 44 23.23 2.24 -9.52
C SER A 44 24.40 2.00 -10.46
N THR A 45 24.92 0.78 -10.51
CA THR A 45 26.04 0.43 -11.39
C THR A 45 25.67 0.59 -12.87
N LYS A 46 24.39 0.85 -13.15
CA LYS A 46 23.84 1.06 -14.49
C LYS A 46 23.58 2.52 -14.83
N ASP A 47 23.27 3.38 -13.86
CA ASP A 47 23.11 4.84 -14.09
C ASP A 47 23.19 5.65 -12.78
N PRO A 48 24.31 6.33 -12.49
CA PRO A 48 24.46 7.16 -11.29
C PRO A 48 23.63 8.46 -11.30
N GLU A 49 23.06 8.86 -12.45
CA GLU A 49 22.15 10.01 -12.58
C GLU A 49 20.67 9.59 -12.55
N GLY A 50 20.40 8.30 -12.33
CA GLY A 50 19.06 7.72 -12.33
C GLY A 50 18.13 8.28 -11.24
N PRO A 51 16.80 8.08 -11.38
CA PRO A 51 15.84 8.55 -10.40
C PRO A 51 16.07 7.87 -9.04
N PRO A 52 15.84 8.58 -7.93
CA PRO A 52 16.06 8.01 -6.61
C PRO A 52 15.07 6.91 -6.27
N MET A 53 15.47 6.05 -5.33
CA MET A 53 14.54 5.13 -4.67
C MET A 53 13.77 5.83 -3.55
N TYR A 54 12.56 5.33 -3.27
CA TYR A 54 11.74 5.81 -2.16
C TYR A 54 11.34 4.66 -1.25
N MET A 55 11.40 4.89 0.06
CA MET A 55 10.79 4.03 1.06
C MET A 55 9.51 4.68 1.58
N VAL A 56 8.43 3.92 1.63
CA VAL A 56 7.12 4.34 2.16
C VAL A 56 6.69 3.33 3.22
N SER A 57 6.46 3.79 4.45
CA SER A 57 6.09 2.92 5.57
C SER A 57 4.88 3.44 6.33
N TRP A 58 4.00 2.53 6.79
CA TRP A 58 2.85 2.86 7.59
C TRP A 58 2.37 1.73 8.51
N LEU A 59 1.55 2.13 9.48
CA LEU A 59 0.76 1.25 10.34
C LEU A 59 -0.72 1.46 10.01
N GLU A 60 -1.45 0.37 9.86
CA GLU A 60 -2.88 0.37 9.58
C GLU A 60 -3.72 0.24 10.86
N PRO A 61 -4.98 0.70 10.85
CA PRO A 61 -5.93 0.47 11.94
C PRO A 61 -6.12 -1.00 12.28
N THR A 62 -5.93 -1.91 11.31
CA THR A 62 -5.97 -3.36 11.50
C THR A 62 -4.86 -3.89 12.42
N GLY A 63 -3.78 -3.11 12.61
CA GLY A 63 -2.53 -3.56 13.22
C GLY A 63 -1.49 -4.06 12.21
N THR A 64 -1.80 -4.05 10.91
CA THR A 64 -0.85 -4.39 9.85
C THR A 64 0.21 -3.31 9.71
N CYS A 65 1.49 -3.69 9.70
CA CYS A 65 2.59 -2.79 9.37
C CYS A 65 3.06 -3.07 7.94
N VAL A 66 3.32 -2.03 7.15
CA VAL A 66 3.78 -2.17 5.77
C VAL A 66 4.96 -1.23 5.52
N THR A 67 5.95 -1.74 4.80
CA THR A 67 7.03 -0.95 4.20
C THR A 67 7.15 -1.34 2.74
N GLN A 68 7.19 -0.34 1.86
CA GLN A 68 7.43 -0.48 0.44
C GLN A 68 8.69 0.27 0.05
N VAL A 69 9.52 -0.34 -0.80
CA VAL A 69 10.64 0.30 -1.47
C VAL A 69 10.31 0.36 -2.96
N LEU A 70 10.22 1.57 -3.49
CA LEU A 70 9.96 1.84 -4.90
C LEU A 70 11.28 2.18 -5.57
N ASN A 71 11.68 1.34 -6.52
CA ASN A 71 12.77 1.61 -7.44
C ASN A 71 12.17 2.11 -8.75
N LEU A 72 12.16 3.44 -8.93
CA LEU A 72 11.56 4.08 -10.11
C LEU A 72 12.44 3.93 -11.36
N GLN A 73 13.73 3.64 -11.21
CA GLN A 73 14.65 3.42 -12.32
C GLN A 73 14.34 2.09 -13.01
N ASP A 74 14.21 1.02 -12.21
CA ASP A 74 13.94 -0.33 -12.72
C ASP A 74 12.44 -0.67 -12.76
N LEU A 75 11.57 0.27 -12.36
CA LEU A 75 10.11 0.08 -12.25
C LEU A 75 9.74 -1.12 -11.38
N GLU A 76 10.39 -1.25 -10.23
CA GLU A 76 10.17 -2.33 -9.28
C GLU A 76 9.63 -1.81 -7.94
N ILE A 77 8.77 -2.58 -7.31
CA ILE A 77 8.31 -2.35 -5.93
C ILE A 77 8.55 -3.59 -5.08
N ASN A 78 9.22 -3.41 -3.95
CA ASN A 78 9.43 -4.44 -2.95
C ASN A 78 8.64 -4.09 -1.70
N THR A 79 7.75 -4.98 -1.28
CA THR A 79 6.83 -4.78 -0.15
C THR A 79 7.14 -5.80 0.95
N THR A 80 7.34 -5.32 2.16
CA THR A 80 7.35 -6.13 3.39
C THR A 80 6.14 -5.75 4.22
N ALA A 81 5.29 -6.72 4.53
CA ALA A 81 4.12 -6.53 5.37
C ALA A 81 4.11 -7.51 6.55
N PHE A 82 3.67 -7.03 7.70
CA PHE A 82 3.52 -7.79 8.93
C PHE A 82 2.04 -7.78 9.31
N PHE A 83 1.41 -8.95 9.28
CA PHE A 83 -0.02 -9.11 9.52
C PHE A 83 -0.26 -9.68 10.92
N PRO A 84 -1.17 -9.08 11.71
CA PRO A 84 -1.78 -9.75 12.85
C PRO A 84 -2.43 -11.07 12.45
N ASP A 85 -2.41 -12.07 13.34
CA ASP A 85 -2.97 -13.40 13.09
C ASP A 85 -4.46 -13.38 12.68
N TRP A 86 -5.26 -12.47 13.24
CA TRP A 86 -6.66 -12.32 12.85
C TRP A 86 -6.84 -11.89 11.39
N VAL A 87 -5.93 -11.08 10.85
CA VAL A 87 -6.00 -10.61 9.47
C VAL A 87 -5.70 -11.75 8.50
N THR A 88 -4.78 -12.65 8.85
CA THR A 88 -4.47 -13.81 8.00
C THR A 88 -5.54 -14.88 8.07
N LYS A 89 -6.20 -15.04 9.23
CA LYS A 89 -7.32 -15.99 9.40
C LYS A 89 -8.61 -15.50 8.76
N GLU A 90 -8.90 -14.21 8.82
CA GLU A 90 -10.15 -13.62 8.35
C GLU A 90 -9.90 -12.39 7.46
N PRO A 91 -9.17 -12.54 6.34
CA PRO A 91 -8.79 -11.41 5.47
C PRO A 91 -10.00 -10.64 4.92
N GLN A 92 -11.13 -11.31 4.72
CA GLN A 92 -12.39 -10.73 4.25
C GLN A 92 -12.91 -9.60 5.15
N LYS A 93 -12.61 -9.61 6.46
CA LYS A 93 -12.98 -8.52 7.38
C LYS A 93 -12.28 -7.20 7.07
N THR A 94 -11.24 -7.24 6.24
CA THR A 94 -10.48 -6.05 5.83
C THR A 94 -10.86 -5.58 4.42
N VAL A 95 -11.71 -6.32 3.71
CA VAL A 95 -12.15 -6.01 2.34
C VAL A 95 -13.34 -5.08 2.37
N CYS A 96 -13.05 -3.79 2.51
CA CYS A 96 -14.04 -2.72 2.52
C CYS A 96 -13.40 -1.40 2.09
N PHE A 97 -14.19 -0.33 2.04
CA PHE A 97 -13.63 1.01 2.12
C PHE A 97 -13.33 1.33 3.58
N GLN A 98 -12.06 1.19 3.99
CA GLN A 98 -11.64 1.20 5.40
C GLN A 98 -12.13 2.43 6.17
N ASN A 99 -12.15 3.60 5.53
CA ASN A 99 -12.49 4.87 6.15
C ASN A 99 -13.90 4.87 6.77
N ASP A 100 -14.83 4.10 6.20
CA ASP A 100 -16.21 4.02 6.68
C ASP A 100 -16.39 2.96 7.79
N HIS A 101 -15.38 2.11 8.02
CA HIS A 101 -15.45 0.94 8.90
C HIS A 101 -14.35 0.95 9.99
N LEU A 102 -13.83 2.14 10.35
CA LEU A 102 -12.71 2.25 11.29
C LEU A 102 -13.03 1.66 12.67
N ASP A 103 -14.23 1.90 13.20
CA ASP A 103 -14.63 1.39 14.51
C ASP A 103 -14.69 -0.15 14.54
N GLU A 104 -15.23 -0.77 13.48
CA GLU A 104 -15.29 -2.22 13.33
C GLU A 104 -13.88 -2.82 13.24
N ILE A 105 -13.01 -2.22 12.43
CA ILE A 105 -11.63 -2.67 12.25
C ILE A 105 -10.83 -2.57 13.55
N LEU A 106 -10.99 -1.48 14.30
CA LEU A 106 -10.35 -1.30 15.61
C LEU A 106 -10.88 -2.34 16.60
N SER A 107 -12.17 -2.63 16.58
CA SER A 107 -12.78 -3.68 17.41
C SER A 107 -12.20 -5.06 17.09
N TYR A 108 -12.08 -5.42 15.80
CA TYR A 108 -11.45 -6.68 15.38
C TYR A 108 -9.99 -6.77 15.84
N ARG A 109 -9.22 -5.68 15.69
CA ARG A 109 -7.83 -5.65 16.19
C ARG A 109 -7.75 -5.86 17.69
N ASN A 110 -8.62 -5.21 18.46
CA ASN A 110 -8.62 -5.28 19.92
C ASN A 110 -9.04 -6.67 20.43
N ILE A 111 -9.95 -7.34 19.73
CA ILE A 111 -10.32 -8.75 20.00
C ILE A 111 -9.15 -9.68 19.63
N GLY A 112 -8.46 -9.40 18.53
CA GLY A 112 -7.34 -10.18 18.03
C GLY A 112 -7.76 -11.55 17.48
N PRO A 113 -6.88 -12.57 17.53
CA PRO A 113 -5.52 -12.54 18.07
C PRO A 113 -4.54 -11.71 17.22
N THR A 114 -3.58 -11.05 17.86
CA THR A 114 -2.47 -10.38 17.17
C THR A 114 -1.35 -11.33 16.79
N TYR A 115 -1.06 -12.31 17.66
CA TYR A 115 0.07 -13.23 17.50
C TYR A 115 -0.37 -14.64 17.10
N PRO A 116 0.48 -15.39 16.36
CA PRO A 116 1.78 -14.97 15.84
C PRO A 116 1.66 -13.91 14.73
N ILE A 117 2.66 -13.02 14.62
CA ILE A 117 2.72 -12.09 13.49
C ILE A 117 3.15 -12.86 12.25
N HIS A 118 2.42 -12.70 11.16
CA HIS A 118 2.74 -13.30 9.87
C HIS A 118 3.47 -12.29 9.00
N HIS A 119 4.74 -12.55 8.68
CA HIS A 119 5.49 -11.71 7.76
C HIS A 119 5.28 -12.19 6.31
N LYS A 120 5.14 -11.25 5.37
CA LYS A 120 5.13 -11.53 3.94
C LYS A 120 6.01 -10.52 3.21
N VAL A 121 6.91 -11.03 2.39
CA VAL A 121 7.72 -10.24 1.45
C VAL A 121 7.20 -10.51 0.04
N MET A 122 6.99 -9.45 -0.73
CA MET A 122 6.44 -9.50 -2.08
C MET A 122 7.23 -8.54 -2.96
N SER A 123 7.47 -8.93 -4.20
CA SER A 123 7.98 -8.04 -5.25
C SER A 123 6.89 -7.85 -6.31
N GLY A 124 6.90 -6.71 -6.99
CA GLY A 124 5.98 -6.41 -8.08
C GLY A 124 6.60 -5.42 -9.06
N GLU A 125 5.99 -5.34 -10.24
CA GLU A 125 6.36 -4.42 -11.30
C GLU A 125 5.48 -3.17 -11.26
N ILE A 126 6.08 -2.01 -11.50
CA ILE A 126 5.41 -0.73 -11.60
C ILE A 126 5.06 -0.51 -13.08
N HIS A 127 3.79 -0.70 -13.44
CA HIS A 127 3.34 -0.54 -14.82
C HIS A 127 2.98 0.89 -15.21
N PHE A 128 2.77 1.78 -14.22
CA PHE A 128 2.32 3.14 -14.46
C PHE A 128 2.81 4.08 -13.34
N VAL A 129 3.40 5.20 -13.73
CA VAL A 129 3.81 6.30 -12.85
C VAL A 129 3.39 7.61 -13.51
N GLU A 130 2.72 8.46 -12.76
CA GLU A 130 2.29 9.78 -13.21
C GLU A 130 2.45 10.78 -12.08
N ASP A 131 3.01 11.95 -12.40
CA ASP A 131 3.04 13.08 -11.47
C ASP A 131 1.71 13.83 -11.54
N CYS A 132 0.89 13.63 -10.50
CA CYS A 132 -0.39 14.31 -10.35
C CYS A 132 -0.16 15.69 -9.72
N LEU A 133 0.20 16.67 -10.55
CA LEU A 133 0.51 18.06 -10.14
C LEU A 133 -0.63 18.79 -9.41
N VAL A 134 -1.86 18.28 -9.49
CA VAL A 134 -3.04 18.79 -8.79
C VAL A 134 -3.49 17.77 -7.77
N LYS A 135 -3.83 18.23 -6.54
CA LYS A 135 -4.49 17.39 -5.54
C LYS A 135 -5.86 16.94 -6.07
N ASP A 136 -5.87 15.82 -6.78
CA ASP A 136 -7.11 15.22 -7.26
C ASP A 136 -7.57 14.15 -6.27
N GLU A 137 -8.66 14.46 -5.57
CA GLU A 137 -9.28 13.54 -4.61
C GLU A 137 -9.97 12.36 -5.30
N ASN A 138 -10.12 12.37 -6.62
CA ASN A 138 -10.82 11.34 -7.40
C ASN A 138 -9.92 10.22 -7.92
N ILE A 139 -8.59 10.28 -7.73
CA ILE A 139 -7.64 9.30 -8.30
C ILE A 139 -7.91 7.88 -7.78
N VAL A 140 -8.33 7.75 -6.52
CA VAL A 140 -8.81 6.50 -5.93
C VAL A 140 -10.29 6.68 -5.58
N ASN A 141 -11.16 6.04 -6.36
CA ASN A 141 -12.60 6.22 -6.30
C ASN A 141 -13.35 4.89 -6.14
N VAL A 142 -14.44 4.91 -5.37
CA VAL A 142 -15.25 3.73 -5.00
C VAL A 142 -15.86 3.06 -6.25
N ASN A 143 -16.02 3.81 -7.35
CA ASN A 143 -16.67 3.36 -8.58
C ASN A 143 -15.73 2.77 -9.64
N ALA A 144 -14.50 2.36 -9.29
CA ALA A 144 -13.57 1.78 -10.26
C ALA A 144 -13.91 0.32 -10.62
N SER A 145 -15.08 0.11 -11.21
CA SER A 145 -15.45 -1.11 -11.95
C SER A 145 -15.00 -1.07 -13.41
N THR A 146 -14.26 -0.03 -13.84
CA THR A 146 -13.71 0.05 -15.19
C THR A 146 -12.34 -0.65 -15.25
N PRO A 147 -12.18 -1.67 -16.12
CA PRO A 147 -10.85 -2.21 -16.44
C PRO A 147 -9.99 -1.10 -17.05
N MET A 148 -8.68 -1.08 -16.76
CA MET A 148 -7.76 -0.28 -17.58
C MET A 148 -7.71 -0.95 -18.96
N GLN A 149 -7.96 -0.17 -20.01
CA GLN A 149 -7.65 -0.55 -21.39
C GLN A 149 -6.14 -0.49 -21.62
#